data_AF-A0A7C1P8K8-F1
#
_entry.id   AF-A0A7C1P8K8-F1
#
_cell.length_a   1.000
_cell.length_b   1.000
_cell.length_c   1.000
_cell.angle_alpha   90.00
_cell.angle_beta   90.00
_cell.angle_gamma   90.00
#
_symmetry.space_group_name_H-M   'P 1'
#
loop_
_entity.id
_entity.type
_entity.pdbx_description
1 polymer ?
#
loop_
_entity_poly.entity_id
_entity_poly.type
_entity_poly.pdbx_seq_one_letter_code
_entity_poly.pdbx_strand_id
1 'polypeptide(L)' 'MSASVALTFPDGSIREYAAGTTGAEVAESISKSLAKKAVAIALDGTLRDLSDPVVEGQNE' A
#
# COMPACT_ATOMS: atom_id res chain seq x y z
N MET A 1 -11.68 -14.76 6.94
CA MET A 1 -10.44 -14.82 6.14
C MET A 1 -9.81 -13.45 6.23
N SER A 2 -8.66 -13.34 6.91
CA SER A 2 -7.94 -12.09 7.06
C SER A 2 -6.94 -12.00 5.92
N ALA A 3 -7.31 -11.33 4.82
CA ALA A 3 -6.35 -11.00 3.77
C ALA A 3 -5.54 -9.81 4.29
N SER A 4 -4.25 -10.01 4.50
CA SER A 4 -3.31 -8.99 4.97
C SER A 4 -2.22 -8.83 3.93
N VAL A 5 -2.02 -7.61 3.45
CA VAL A 5 -1.08 -7.29 2.38
C VAL A 5 0.24 -6.83 2.99
N ALA A 6 1.33 -7.51 2.64
CA ALA A 6 2.67 -7.10 3.01
C ALA A 6 3.23 -6.11 1.99
N LEU A 7 3.46 -4.87 2.42
CA LEU A 7 4.04 -3.80 1.61
C LEU A 7 5.50 -3.62 1.92
N THR A 8 6.33 -3.64 0.87
CA THR A 8 7.77 -3.35 0.96
C THR A 8 8.03 -1.93 0.49
N PHE A 9 8.69 -1.14 1.32
CA PHE A 9 9.05 0.24 1.04
C PHE A 9 10.42 0.32 0.33
N PRO A 10 10.69 1.39 -0.43
CA PRO A 10 12.00 1.61 -1.06
C PRO A 10 13.16 1.72 -0.05
N ASP A 11 12.86 2.03 1.22
CA ASP A 11 13.82 1.97 2.34
C ASP A 11 14.10 0.54 2.84
N GLY A 12 13.50 -0.49 2.25
CA GLY A 12 13.61 -1.89 2.66
C GLY A 12 12.75 -2.27 3.87
N SER A 13 11.94 -1.34 4.39
CA SER A 13 10.97 -1.65 5.44
C SER A 13 9.82 -2.49 4.89
N ILE A 14 9.35 -3.47 5.65
CA ILE A 14 8.17 -4.27 5.29
C ILE A 14 7.09 -4.01 6.34
N ARG A 15 5.86 -3.77 5.93
CA ARG A 15 4.71 -3.61 6.84
C ARG A 15 3.50 -4.38 6.33
N GLU A 16 2.75 -4.96 7.25
CA GLU A 16 1.48 -5.62 6.95
C GLU A 16 0.31 -4.67 7.16
N TYR A 17 -0.62 -4.69 6.21
CA TYR A 17 -1.85 -3.91 6.20
C TYR A 17 -3.05 -4.82 5.95
N ALA A 18 -4.25 -4.37 6.30
CA ALA A 18 -5.46 -5.10 5.97
C ALA A 18 -5.78 -4.96 4.47
N ALA A 19 -6.29 -6.02 3.85
CA ALA A 19 -6.79 -5.93 2.49
C ALA A 19 -7.97 -4.94 2.43
N GLY A 20 -7.91 -4.04 1.45
CA GLY A 20 -8.86 -2.95 1.28
C GLY A 20 -8.39 -1.61 1.86
N THR A 21 -7.26 -1.56 2.58
CA THR A 21 -6.63 -0.28 2.94
C THR A 21 -6.17 0.46 1.69
N THR A 22 -6.40 1.76 1.57
CA THR A 22 -5.91 2.53 0.41
C THR A 22 -4.43 2.84 0.50
N GLY A 23 -3.77 3.06 -0.65
CA GLY A 23 -2.37 3.51 -0.68
C GLY A 23 -2.15 4.80 0.12
N ALA A 24 -3.15 5.69 0.12
CA ALA A 24 -3.18 6.90 0.96
C ALA A 24 -3.19 6.58 2.46
N GLU A 25 -4.08 5.69 2.93
CA GLU A 25 -4.13 5.27 4.33
C GLU A 25 -2.85 4.56 4.78
N VAL A 26 -2.30 3.69 3.92
CA VAL A 26 -0.99 3.08 4.13
C VAL A 26 0.06 4.17 4.34
N ALA A 27 0.17 5.13 3.42
CA ALA A 27 1.16 6.18 3.51
C ALA A 27 0.95 7.06 4.75
N GLU A 28 -0.30 7.34 5.12
CA GLU A 28 -0.66 8.15 6.29
C GLU A 28 -0.32 7.44 7.61
N SER A 29 -0.53 6.12 7.68
CA SER A 29 -0.13 5.28 8.82
C SER A 29 1.39 5.24 9.06
N ILE A 30 2.19 5.56 8.03
CA ILE A 30 3.65 5.63 8.14
C ILE A 30 4.05 7.01 8.61
N SER A 31 3.62 8.05 7.89
CA SER A 31 3.76 9.43 8.33
C SER A 31 2.94 10.37 7.45
N LYS A 32 2.42 11.46 8.04
CA LYS A 32 1.72 12.52 7.29
C LYS A 32 2.59 13.16 6.20
N SER A 33 3.91 13.21 6.40
CA SER A 33 4.86 13.71 5.40
C SER A 33 5.07 12.73 4.25
N LEU A 34 5.06 11.42 4.50
CA LEU A 34 5.12 10.40 3.45
C LEU A 34 3.82 10.35 2.66
N ALA A 35 2.65 10.41 3.30
CA ALA A 35 1.37 10.51 2.59
C ALA A 35 1.31 11.67 1.58
N LYS A 36 1.90 12.82 1.94
CA LYS A 36 2.02 13.97 1.04
C LYS A 36 3.05 13.82 -0.08
N LYS A 37 4.07 12.98 0.12
CA LYS A 37 5.17 12.77 -0.84
C LYS A 37 4.99 11.53 -1.69
N ALA A 38 4.20 10.58 -1.21
CA ALA A 38 3.84 9.39 -1.94
C ALA A 38 2.97 9.81 -3.14
N VAL A 39 3.22 9.20 -4.28
CA VAL A 39 2.49 9.47 -5.53
C VAL A 39 1.89 8.18 -6.09
N ALA A 40 2.58 7.06 -5.90
CA ALA A 40 2.15 5.74 -6.30
C ALA A 40 2.65 4.69 -5.30
N ILE A 41 1.97 3.56 -5.25
CA ILE A 41 2.34 2.36 -4.50
C ILE A 41 2.70 1.25 -5.49
N ALA A 42 3.79 0.53 -5.24
CA ALA A 42 4.15 -0.63 -6.05
C ALA A 42 3.69 -1.91 -5.34
N LEU A 43 2.76 -2.62 -5.96
CA LEU A 43 2.27 -3.92 -5.51
C LEU A 43 2.75 -4.99 -6.50
N ASP A 44 3.59 -5.91 -6.04
CA ASP A 44 4.15 -6.99 -6.88
C ASP A 44 4.79 -6.48 -8.19
N GLY A 45 5.45 -5.33 -8.12
CA GLY A 45 6.07 -4.67 -9.29
C GLY A 45 5.08 -3.89 -10.18
N THR A 46 3.80 -3.88 -9.85
CA THR A 46 2.76 -3.08 -10.52
C THR A 46 2.57 -1.75 -9.79
N LEU A 47 2.82 -0.64 -10.47
CA LEU A 47 2.51 0.69 -9.94
C LEU A 47 0.99 0.89 -9.93
N ARG A 48 0.47 1.27 -8.77
CA ARG A 48 -0.92 1.58 -8.47
C ARG A 48 -1.01 3.00 -7.93
N ASP A 49 -2.16 3.60 -8.14
CA ASP A 49 -2.46 4.92 -7.60
C ASP A 49 -2.65 4.84 -6.08
N LEU A 50 -2.37 5.94 -5.36
CA LEU A 50 -2.65 6.00 -3.92
C LEU A 50 -4.15 5.94 -3.59
N SER A 51 -4.96 6.36 -4.55
CA SER A 51 -6.42 6.34 -4.49
C SER A 51 -6.96 4.92 -4.64
N ASP A 52 -6.17 4.00 -5.17
CA ASP A 52 -6.56 2.62 -5.38
C ASP A 52 -6.52 1.84 -4.05
N PRO A 53 -7.55 1.02 -3.76
CA PRO A 53 -7.52 0.13 -2.62
C PRO A 53 -6.42 -0.92 -2.80
N VAL A 54 -5.60 -1.12 -1.77
CA VAL A 54 -4.61 -2.18 -1.69
C VAL A 54 -5.33 -3.49 -1.39
N VAL A 55 -5.69 -4.20 -2.46
CA VAL A 55 -6.27 -5.55 -2.40
C VAL A 55 -5.27 -6.56 -2.97
N GLU A 56 -4.77 -7.45 -2.13
CA GLU A 56 -4.17 -8.71 -2.57
C GLU A 56 -5.29 -9.53 -3.21
N GLY A 57 -5.20 -9.73 -4.52
CA GLY A 57 -6.19 -10.49 -5.28
C GLY A 57 -7.07 -9.63 -6.18
N GLN A 58 -6.47 -8.99 -7.19
CA GLN A 58 -7.17 -8.84 -8.46
C GLN A 58 -6.84 -10.05 -9.33
N ASN A 59 -7.56 -11.14 -9.11
CA ASN A 59 -7.77 -12.17 -10.13
C ASN A 59 -9.29 -12.26 -10.32
N GLU A 60 -9.79 -11.60 -11.36
CA GLU A 60 -11.05 -12.02 -12.01
C GLU A 60 -10.75 -13.18 -12.97
#